data_AF-A0A4R2JTP0-F1
#
_entry.id   AF-A0A4R2JTP0-F1
#
_cell.length_a   1.000
_cell.length_b   1.000
_cell.length_c   1.000
_cell.angle_alpha   90.00
_cell.angle_beta   90.00
_cell.angle_gamma   90.00
#
_symmetry.space_group_name_H-M   'P 1'
#
loop_
_entity.id
_entity.type
_entity.pdbx_description
1 polymer ?
#
loop_
_entity_poly.entity_id
_entity_poly.type
_entity_poly.pdbx_seq_one_letter_code
_entity_poly.pdbx_strand_id
1 'polypeptide(L)'
;MTDLSVHSGRFRPVRAGVVNLWDYRDEEFVFADGRLVLRGPNGSGKTKALEVLFPFVLDGRIEPRRLNPFAGEDRTMKSNLLYRKQETAHAYVWLEFGHSSGEAVTVGVGLRAQRHNDKVTRWYFVVDGRVGVDFSLLGLDDRPLTRKQLVAQ
;
A
#
# COMPACT_ATOMS: atom_id res chain seq x y z
N MET A 1 -2.83 12.35 37.71
CA MET A 1 -2.98 12.39 36.25
C MET A 1 -2.64 11.00 35.76
N THR A 2 -3.69 10.21 35.52
CA THR A 2 -3.66 8.76 35.46
C THR A 2 -2.89 8.28 34.24
N ASP A 3 -1.94 7.38 34.49
CA ASP A 3 -1.15 6.61 33.52
C ASP A 3 -2.06 6.08 32.40
N LEU A 4 -1.95 6.68 31.22
CA LEU A 4 -2.60 6.23 30.00
C LEU A 4 -1.86 5.00 29.51
N SER A 5 -2.03 3.92 30.26
CA SER A 5 -1.88 2.54 29.82
C SER A 5 -0.60 2.24 29.02
N VAL A 6 0.33 1.58 29.69
CA VAL A 6 1.22 0.59 29.06
C VAL A 6 0.35 -0.47 28.39
N HIS A 7 -0.21 -0.15 27.22
CA HIS A 7 -1.04 -1.08 26.48
C HIS A 7 -0.16 -1.91 25.56
N SER A 8 0.30 -3.02 26.16
CA SER A 8 0.33 -4.35 25.57
C SER A 8 1.37 -4.57 24.48
N GLY A 9 2.24 -5.56 24.68
CA GLY A 9 3.12 -6.14 23.65
C GLY A 9 2.34 -6.75 22.47
N ARG A 10 1.68 -5.89 21.69
CA ARG A 10 0.93 -6.20 20.47
C ARG A 10 1.48 -5.34 19.36
N PHE A 11 1.51 -5.90 18.18
CA PHE A 11 1.78 -5.17 16.96
C PHE A 11 0.69 -4.12 16.70
N ARG A 12 1.11 -2.90 16.36
CA ARG A 12 0.22 -1.79 15.97
C ARG A 12 0.66 -1.26 14.61
N PRO A 13 -0.27 -0.83 13.74
CA PRO A 13 0.13 -0.20 12.49
C PRO A 13 0.90 1.10 12.80
N VAL A 14 2.05 1.26 12.17
CA VAL A 14 2.95 2.42 12.37
C VAL A 14 3.15 3.21 11.09
N ARG A 15 3.19 2.51 9.95
CA ARG A 15 3.30 3.10 8.61
C ARG A 15 2.50 2.31 7.60
N ALA A 16 2.11 2.95 6.52
CA ALA A 16 1.59 2.28 5.35
C ALA A 16 2.05 3.04 4.11
N GLY A 17 2.00 2.42 2.95
CA GLY A 17 2.41 3.14 1.74
C GLY A 17 1.85 2.57 0.46
N VAL A 18 1.97 3.38 -0.58
CA VAL A 18 1.47 3.12 -1.93
C VAL A 18 2.58 3.47 -2.92
N VAL A 19 3.00 2.47 -3.70
CA VAL A 19 4.10 2.57 -4.66
C VAL A 19 3.54 2.35 -6.07
N ASN A 20 3.76 3.31 -6.96
CA ASN A 20 3.39 3.31 -8.38
C ASN A 20 1.94 2.85 -8.66
N LEU A 21 0.99 3.38 -7.90
CA LEU A 21 -0.43 3.09 -8.08
C LEU A 21 -1.21 4.40 -8.16
N TRP A 22 -1.93 4.60 -9.26
CA TRP A 22 -2.50 5.89 -9.60
C TRP A 22 -1.40 6.97 -9.63
N ASP A 23 -1.64 8.18 -9.12
CA ASP A 23 -0.66 9.28 -9.10
C ASP A 23 0.36 9.19 -7.96
N TYR A 24 0.29 8.13 -7.14
CA TYR A 24 1.27 7.87 -6.07
C TYR A 24 2.51 7.19 -6.63
N ARG A 25 3.67 7.83 -6.45
CA ARG A 25 4.97 7.28 -6.84
C ARG A 25 5.54 6.38 -5.74
N ASP A 26 5.75 6.95 -4.57
CA ASP A 26 6.26 6.31 -3.35
C ASP A 26 5.73 7.10 -2.14
N GLU A 27 4.44 6.94 -1.86
CA GLU A 27 3.76 7.71 -0.82
C GLU A 27 3.72 6.92 0.48
N GLU A 28 4.14 7.54 1.59
CA GLU A 28 4.09 6.97 2.93
C GLU A 28 3.10 7.72 3.83
N PHE A 29 2.37 6.95 4.63
CA PHE A 29 1.43 7.42 5.62
C PHE A 29 1.85 6.94 7.01
N VAL A 30 2.03 7.87 7.94
CA VAL A 30 2.42 7.56 9.32
C VAL A 30 1.20 7.51 10.23
N PHE A 31 1.19 6.53 11.13
CA PHE A 31 0.14 6.33 12.12
C PHE A 31 0.56 6.93 13.45
N ALA A 32 -0.36 7.63 14.11
CA ALA A 32 -0.21 8.06 15.49
C ALA A 32 -1.00 7.10 16.39
N ASP A 33 -0.30 6.34 17.23
CA ASP A 33 -0.91 5.37 18.15
C ASP A 33 -1.85 4.36 17.44
N GLY A 34 -1.41 3.83 16.30
CA GLY A 34 -2.22 2.90 15.49
C GLY A 34 -3.37 3.56 14.73
N ARG A 35 -3.45 4.89 14.67
CA ARG A 35 -4.51 5.63 13.98
C ARG A 35 -3.95 6.46 12.83
N LEU A 36 -4.64 6.45 11.71
CA LEU A 36 -4.33 7.28 10.54
C LEU A 36 -5.35 8.41 10.39
N VAL A 37 -4.86 9.64 10.21
CA VAL A 37 -5.71 10.81 9.90
C VAL A 37 -5.18 11.47 8.63
N LEU A 38 -6.01 11.54 7.60
CA LEU A 38 -5.68 12.23 6.36
C LEU A 38 -6.31 13.63 6.38
N ARG A 39 -5.48 14.68 6.33
CA ARG A 39 -5.94 16.09 6.27
C ARG A 39 -5.40 16.79 5.03
N GLY A 40 -6.15 17.78 4.55
CA GLY A 40 -5.78 18.60 3.40
C GLY A 40 -7.00 19.20 2.69
N PRO A 41 -6.81 20.11 1.73
CA PRO A 41 -7.89 20.71 0.94
C PRO A 41 -8.70 19.70 0.13
N ASN A 42 -9.90 20.06 -0.32
CA ASN A 42 -10.66 19.22 -1.25
C ASN A 42 -9.85 18.95 -2.53
N GLY A 43 -9.91 17.71 -3.03
CA GLY A 43 -9.11 17.28 -4.18
C GLY A 43 -7.67 16.85 -3.88
N SER A 44 -7.18 16.97 -2.64
CA SER A 44 -5.80 16.60 -2.26
C SER A 44 -5.49 15.09 -2.22
N GLY A 45 -6.34 14.22 -2.79
CA GLY A 45 -6.11 12.78 -2.83
C GLY A 45 -6.52 11.98 -1.59
N LYS A 46 -7.02 12.58 -0.50
CA LYS A 46 -7.39 11.85 0.75
C LYS A 46 -8.30 10.64 0.53
N THR A 47 -9.42 10.84 -0.17
CA THR A 47 -10.34 9.73 -0.50
C THR A 47 -9.63 8.70 -1.36
N LYS A 48 -8.85 9.15 -2.36
CA LYS A 48 -8.12 8.27 -3.26
C LYS A 48 -7.06 7.43 -2.55
N ALA A 49 -6.39 7.98 -1.53
CA ALA A 49 -5.47 7.23 -0.68
C ALA A 49 -6.20 6.09 0.02
N LEU A 50 -7.34 6.37 0.69
CA LEU A 50 -8.13 5.34 1.35
C LEU A 50 -8.65 4.29 0.36
N GLU A 51 -9.19 4.71 -0.79
CA GLU A 51 -9.68 3.84 -1.86
C GLU A 51 -8.67 2.76 -2.31
N VAL A 52 -7.38 3.10 -2.38
CA VAL A 52 -6.33 2.18 -2.83
C VAL A 52 -5.53 1.55 -1.69
N LEU A 53 -5.67 2.05 -0.46
CA LEU A 53 -4.97 1.56 0.71
C LEU A 53 -5.85 0.64 1.57
N PHE A 54 -7.03 1.11 1.99
CA PHE A 54 -7.92 0.40 2.91
C PHE A 54 -9.31 0.16 2.30
N PRO A 55 -9.87 -1.06 2.39
CA PRO A 55 -9.33 -2.25 3.06
C PRO A 55 -8.33 -3.05 2.22
N PHE A 56 -7.97 -2.56 1.02
CA PHE A 56 -7.24 -3.31 0.00
C PHE A 56 -5.96 -3.99 0.49
N VAL A 57 -5.14 -3.32 1.32
CA VAL A 57 -3.88 -3.89 1.84
C VAL A 57 -4.10 -5.16 2.66
N LEU A 58 -5.29 -5.35 3.22
CA LEU A 58 -5.64 -6.50 4.07
C LEU A 58 -6.32 -7.64 3.30
N ASP A 59 -7.04 -7.33 2.22
CA ASP A 59 -7.89 -8.32 1.52
C ASP A 59 -7.53 -8.56 0.05
N GLY A 60 -6.71 -7.69 -0.54
CA GLY A 60 -6.29 -7.75 -1.94
C GLY A 60 -7.43 -7.64 -2.96
N ARG A 61 -8.62 -7.18 -2.57
CA ARG A 61 -9.81 -7.17 -3.43
C ARG A 61 -9.79 -5.99 -4.41
N ILE A 62 -9.94 -6.28 -5.69
CA ILE A 62 -9.76 -5.30 -6.78
C ILE A 62 -11.03 -4.97 -7.55
N GLU A 63 -12.17 -5.53 -7.14
CA GLU A 63 -13.45 -5.23 -7.76
C GLU A 63 -13.72 -3.72 -7.65
N PRO A 64 -14.16 -3.04 -8.74
CA PRO A 64 -14.31 -1.58 -8.74
C PRO A 64 -15.10 -1.01 -7.55
N ARG A 65 -16.20 -1.67 -7.16
CA ARG A 65 -17.01 -1.35 -5.97
C ARG A 65 -16.25 -1.34 -4.63
N ARG A 66 -15.09 -2.03 -4.54
CA ARG A 66 -14.21 -2.03 -3.36
C ARG A 66 -13.26 -0.84 -3.36
N LEU A 67 -12.89 -0.37 -4.55
CA LEU A 67 -11.96 0.74 -4.75
C LEU A 67 -12.65 2.09 -4.83
N ASN A 68 -13.94 2.13 -5.12
CA ASN A 68 -14.74 3.33 -5.00
C ASN A 68 -16.19 2.95 -4.67
N PRO A 69 -16.60 2.93 -3.40
CA PRO A 69 -17.97 2.61 -3.03
C PRO A 69 -18.96 3.75 -3.36
N PHE A 70 -18.48 4.93 -3.76
CA PHE A 70 -19.28 6.13 -3.99
C PHE A 70 -19.36 6.57 -5.47
N ALA A 71 -18.68 5.89 -6.40
CA ALA A 71 -18.68 6.21 -7.82
C ALA A 71 -18.79 4.95 -8.69
N GLY A 72 -19.17 5.13 -9.96
CA GLY A 72 -19.42 4.05 -10.92
C GLY A 72 -18.23 3.11 -11.20
N GLU A 73 -18.50 2.02 -11.92
CA GLU A 73 -17.56 0.91 -12.16
C GLU A 73 -16.31 1.26 -13.00
N ASP A 74 -16.20 2.50 -13.47
CA ASP A 74 -15.18 2.95 -14.44
C ASP A 74 -13.75 3.01 -13.87
N ARG A 75 -13.59 2.93 -12.54
CA ARG A 75 -12.29 3.04 -11.85
C ARG A 75 -11.75 1.68 -11.41
N THR A 76 -11.42 0.85 -12.38
CA THR A 76 -10.82 -0.47 -12.15
C THR A 76 -9.40 -0.40 -11.56
N MET A 77 -8.93 -1.48 -10.91
CA MET A 77 -7.53 -1.56 -10.48
C MET A 77 -6.56 -1.48 -11.67
N LYS A 78 -6.93 -2.04 -12.83
CA LYS A 78 -6.12 -1.95 -14.05
C LYS A 78 -5.94 -0.50 -14.50
N SER A 79 -6.97 0.33 -14.43
CA SER A 79 -6.84 1.76 -14.80
C SER A 79 -6.02 2.56 -13.78
N ASN A 80 -6.05 2.20 -12.50
CA ASN A 80 -5.16 2.77 -11.50
C ASN A 80 -3.68 2.39 -11.75
N LEU A 81 -3.41 1.13 -12.11
CA LEU A 81 -2.06 0.65 -12.41
C LEU A 81 -1.49 1.26 -13.70
N LEU A 82 -2.31 1.32 -14.75
CA LEU A 82 -1.90 1.84 -16.06
C LEU A 82 -2.17 3.34 -16.22
N TYR A 83 -2.19 4.06 -15.09
CA TYR A 83 -2.37 5.51 -15.07
C TYR A 83 -1.27 6.19 -15.90
N ARG A 84 -1.59 7.36 -16.50
CA ARG A 84 -0.73 8.04 -17.50
C ARG A 84 -0.32 7.15 -18.70
N LYS A 85 -1.18 6.21 -19.08
CA LYS A 85 -1.04 5.35 -20.28
C LYS A 85 0.23 4.49 -20.26
N GLN A 86 0.65 3.96 -19.11
CA GLN A 86 1.72 2.97 -19.08
C GLN A 86 1.34 1.68 -19.82
N GLU A 87 2.31 1.03 -20.47
CA GLU A 87 2.10 -0.27 -21.14
C GLU A 87 2.11 -1.45 -20.16
N THR A 88 2.94 -1.37 -19.13
CA THR A 88 3.07 -2.35 -18.06
C THR A 88 3.43 -1.61 -16.78
N ALA A 89 2.79 -1.98 -15.69
CA ALA A 89 3.05 -1.39 -14.38
C ALA A 89 3.16 -2.49 -13.32
N HIS A 90 4.14 -2.33 -12.43
CA HIS A 90 4.20 -3.03 -11.15
C HIS A 90 3.86 -2.02 -10.05
N ALA A 91 3.20 -2.44 -9.00
CA ALA A 91 2.86 -1.55 -7.90
C ALA A 91 2.81 -2.32 -6.59
N TYR A 92 2.91 -1.59 -5.48
CA TYR A 92 2.78 -2.16 -4.14
C TYR A 92 1.88 -1.32 -3.27
N VAL A 93 1.12 -1.98 -2.40
CA VAL A 93 0.45 -1.36 -1.27
C VAL A 93 0.86 -2.15 -0.03
N TRP A 94 1.29 -1.47 1.01
CA TRP A 94 1.88 -2.12 2.19
C TRP A 94 1.43 -1.46 3.49
N LEU A 95 1.48 -2.24 4.56
CA LEU A 95 1.17 -1.84 5.93
C LEU A 95 2.21 -2.45 6.86
N GLU A 96 2.89 -1.59 7.61
CA GLU A 96 3.90 -1.96 8.58
C GLU A 96 3.32 -1.87 9.99
N PHE A 97 3.59 -2.91 10.76
CA PHE A 97 3.27 -2.99 12.16
C PHE A 97 4.55 -2.93 13.00
N GLY A 98 4.52 -2.14 14.06
CA GLY A 98 5.59 -2.07 15.06
C GLY A 98 5.17 -2.66 16.39
N HIS A 99 6.12 -3.23 17.11
CA HIS A 99 5.97 -3.74 18.47
C HIS A 99 6.89 -2.97 19.43
N SER A 100 6.53 -2.92 20.72
CA SER A 100 7.30 -2.19 21.73
C SER A 100 8.70 -2.77 22.00
N SER A 101 8.97 -4.02 21.58
CA SER A 101 10.32 -4.61 21.61
C SER A 101 11.26 -4.06 20.54
N GLY A 102 10.74 -3.30 19.57
CA GLY A 102 11.48 -2.84 18.39
C GLY A 102 11.27 -3.72 17.15
N GLU A 103 10.64 -4.90 17.30
CA GLU A 103 10.24 -5.74 16.18
C GLU A 103 9.27 -5.01 15.24
N ALA A 104 9.39 -5.32 13.94
CA ALA A 104 8.51 -4.82 12.91
C ALA A 104 8.14 -5.94 11.94
N VAL A 105 6.90 -5.90 11.46
CA VAL A 105 6.40 -6.81 10.43
C VAL A 105 5.69 -5.98 9.39
N THR A 106 6.05 -6.15 8.13
CA THR A 106 5.34 -5.55 7.00
C THR A 106 4.51 -6.61 6.28
N VAL A 107 3.25 -6.28 6.03
CA VAL A 107 2.40 -7.01 5.08
C VAL A 107 2.18 -6.16 3.83
N GLY A 108 1.95 -6.81 2.69
CA GLY A 108 1.57 -6.05 1.51
C GLY A 108 1.08 -6.88 0.34
N VAL A 109 0.59 -6.14 -0.65
CA VAL A 109 0.05 -6.64 -1.90
C VAL A 109 0.88 -6.07 -3.03
N GLY A 110 1.51 -6.95 -3.82
CA GLY A 110 2.12 -6.58 -5.08
C GLY A 110 1.16 -6.80 -6.24
N LEU A 111 1.22 -5.91 -7.22
CA LEU A 111 0.31 -5.85 -8.37
C LEU A 111 1.10 -5.80 -9.66
N ARG A 112 0.55 -6.40 -10.73
CA ARG A 112 1.01 -6.19 -12.11
C ARG A 112 -0.15 -6.11 -13.07
N ALA A 113 -0.11 -5.12 -13.95
CA ALA A 113 -1.00 -5.01 -15.10
C ALA A 113 -0.23 -4.77 -16.40
N GLN A 114 -0.84 -5.13 -17.52
CA GLN A 114 -0.34 -4.88 -18.87
C GLN A 114 -1.50 -4.39 -19.74
N ARG A 115 -1.27 -3.47 -20.68
CA ARG A 115 -2.34 -2.87 -21.50
C ARG A 115 -3.20 -3.92 -22.21
N HIS A 116 -2.53 -4.85 -22.89
CA HIS A 116 -3.16 -5.86 -23.73
C HIS A 116 -3.59 -7.14 -22.98
N ASN A 117 -3.61 -7.11 -21.65
CA ASN A 117 -4.07 -8.21 -20.81
C ASN A 117 -5.04 -7.70 -19.75
N ASP A 118 -6.26 -8.22 -19.72
CA ASP A 118 -7.28 -7.75 -18.77
C ASP A 118 -7.06 -8.26 -17.35
N LYS A 119 -6.28 -9.34 -17.18
CA LYS A 119 -5.97 -9.87 -15.87
C LYS A 119 -4.94 -8.99 -15.15
N VAL A 120 -5.34 -8.48 -13.98
CA VAL A 120 -4.41 -7.93 -12.99
C VAL A 120 -3.86 -9.08 -12.14
N THR A 121 -2.55 -9.29 -12.24
CA THR A 121 -1.84 -10.24 -11.37
C THR A 121 -1.60 -9.61 -10.01
N ARG A 122 -1.76 -10.41 -8.96
CA ARG A 122 -1.55 -10.03 -7.57
C ARG A 122 -0.72 -11.08 -6.85
N TRP A 123 0.07 -10.66 -5.88
CA TRP A 123 0.71 -11.52 -4.91
C TRP A 123 0.73 -10.83 -3.55
N TYR A 124 0.91 -11.62 -2.50
CA TYR A 124 0.93 -11.16 -1.12
C TYR A 124 2.30 -11.45 -0.51
N PHE A 125 2.69 -10.64 0.46
CA PHE A 125 3.90 -10.89 1.23
C PHE A 125 3.71 -10.48 2.69
N VAL A 126 4.48 -11.15 3.53
CA VAL A 126 4.72 -10.82 4.93
C VAL A 126 6.22 -10.90 5.12
N VAL A 127 6.83 -9.86 5.67
CA VAL A 127 8.28 -9.74 5.86
C VAL A 127 8.54 -9.20 7.26
N ASP A 128 9.43 -9.86 7.99
CA ASP A 128 9.99 -9.30 9.22
C ASP A 128 10.91 -8.14 8.83
N GLY A 129 10.59 -6.94 9.30
CA GLY A 129 11.30 -5.71 8.96
C GLY A 129 10.42 -4.62 8.35
N ARG A 130 11.10 -3.50 8.06
CA ARG A 130 10.52 -2.22 7.69
C ARG A 130 10.86 -1.85 6.25
N VAL A 131 9.86 -1.39 5.51
CA VAL A 131 10.06 -0.89 4.13
C VAL A 131 10.95 0.34 4.16
N GLY A 132 11.94 0.39 3.26
CA GLY A 132 12.90 1.50 3.16
C GLY A 132 14.00 1.50 4.22
N VAL A 133 14.01 0.51 5.13
CA VAL A 133 15.06 0.34 6.15
C VAL A 133 15.69 -1.05 6.03
N ASP A 134 14.89 -2.10 6.16
CA ASP A 134 15.36 -3.49 6.15
C ASP A 134 15.26 -4.13 4.76
N PHE A 135 14.31 -3.67 3.94
CA PHE A 135 14.13 -4.08 2.54
C PHE A 135 13.48 -2.98 1.71
N SER A 136 13.57 -3.09 0.38
CA SER A 136 12.99 -2.12 -0.55
C SER A 136 11.88 -2.73 -1.41
N LEU A 137 10.91 -1.90 -1.81
CA LEU A 137 9.93 -2.22 -2.86
C LEU A 137 10.29 -1.61 -4.21
N LEU A 138 11.34 -0.78 -4.23
CA LEU A 138 11.87 -0.05 -5.38
C LEU A 138 13.30 -0.51 -5.67
N GLY A 139 13.64 -0.63 -6.95
CA GLY A 139 15.01 -0.80 -7.41
C GLY A 139 15.80 0.51 -7.33
N LEU A 140 17.10 0.44 -7.63
CA LEU A 140 17.98 1.62 -7.67
C LEU A 140 17.57 2.65 -8.74
N ASP A 141 16.81 2.22 -9.74
CA ASP A 141 16.25 3.08 -10.80
C ASP A 141 14.87 3.66 -10.42
N ASP A 142 14.48 3.55 -9.15
CA ASP A 142 13.21 4.00 -8.61
C ASP A 142 11.99 3.36 -9.29
N ARG A 143 12.18 2.14 -9.81
CA ARG A 143 11.10 1.33 -10.36
C ARG A 143 10.64 0.28 -9.37
N PRO A 144 9.34 0.01 -9.28
CA PRO A 144 8.82 -1.05 -8.44
C PRO A 144 9.43 -2.40 -8.82
N LEU A 145 9.89 -3.14 -7.82
CA LEU A 145 10.43 -4.47 -8.02
C LEU A 145 9.38 -5.42 -8.59
N THR A 146 9.82 -6.39 -9.37
CA THR A 146 8.99 -7.56 -9.69
C THR A 146 8.92 -8.48 -8.47
N ARG A 147 7.91 -9.37 -8.42
CA ARG A 147 7.85 -10.43 -7.41
C ARG A 147 9.16 -11.21 -7.28
N LYS A 148 9.79 -11.54 -8.42
CA LYS A 148 11.05 -12.32 -8.43
C LYS A 148 12.20 -11.54 -7.78
N GLN A 149 12.29 -10.24 -8.06
CA GLN A 149 13.30 -9.38 -7.44
C GLN A 149 13.04 -9.19 -5.95
N LEU A 150 11.78 -8.99 -5.54
CA LEU A 150 11.43 -8.86 -4.13
C LEU A 150 11.82 -10.10 -3.31
N VAL A 151 11.59 -11.30 -3.83
CA VAL A 151 11.98 -12.57 -3.16
C VAL A 151 13.49 -12.79 -3.10
N ALA A 152 14.26 -12.12 -3.97
CA ALA A 152 15.70 -12.32 -4.06
C ALA A 152 16.52 -11.32 -3.21
N GLN A 153 15.85 -10.47 -2.43
CA GLN A 153 16.49 -9.54 -1.49
C GLN A 153 17.03 -10.28 -0.26
#